data_AF-A0AAV4DE31-F1
#
_entry.id   AF-A0AAV4DE31-F1
#
_cell.length_a   1.000
_cell.length_b   1.000
_cell.length_c   1.000
_cell.angle_alpha   90.00
_cell.angle_beta   90.00
_cell.angle_gamma   90.00
#
_symmetry.space_group_name_H-M   'P 1'
#
loop_
_entity.id
_entity.type
_entity.pdbx_description
1 polymer ?
#
loop_
_entity_poly.entity_id
_entity_poly.type
_entity_poly.pdbx_seq_one_letter_code
_entity_poly.pdbx_strand_id
1 'polypeptide(L)'
;MPLQFKSVFTKSRTVTAVVVLFVLAFSLHVPMMSMFKIEWSTEPQSNMSFPHLIRQSSNSIVRFNDMLNRTTFPWINFIIMIACVATIKLKLYQSSLVRRPQTSISTSDPKQVNKGLEDQGRSSKDLRVIQSVVLICCIFIVSQLPFLVYSTGRLINPEFDIHKSLTNLFYIFTTISQTFSYLNASVNIFVYYNYNSKYRSIFLSMTNLGSPMKN
;
A
#
# COMPACT_ATOMS: atom_id res chain seq x y z
N MET A 1 22.26 -6.56 -19.08
CA MET A 1 22.31 -7.85 -18.34
C MET A 1 20.88 -8.33 -18.11
N PRO A 2 20.46 -9.48 -18.67
CA PRO A 2 19.12 -10.00 -18.45
C PRO A 2 19.05 -10.48 -17.01
N LEU A 3 18.23 -9.80 -16.22
CA LEU A 3 18.09 -9.99 -14.79
C LEU A 3 17.76 -11.45 -14.46
N GLN A 4 18.51 -12.04 -13.52
CA GLN A 4 18.22 -13.33 -12.89
C GLN A 4 16.95 -13.30 -12.01
N PHE A 5 15.93 -12.53 -12.40
CA PHE A 5 14.66 -12.32 -11.69
C PHE A 5 13.91 -13.61 -11.40
N LYS A 6 14.11 -14.66 -12.20
CA LYS A 6 13.43 -15.96 -12.05
C LYS A 6 13.85 -16.72 -10.78
N SER A 7 15.06 -16.46 -10.26
CA SER A 7 15.54 -17.09 -9.01
C SER A 7 15.17 -16.29 -7.75
N VAL A 8 14.87 -15.00 -7.88
CA VAL A 8 14.58 -14.13 -6.73
C VAL A 8 13.08 -14.18 -6.37
N PHE A 9 12.20 -14.27 -7.37
CA PHE A 9 10.74 -14.35 -7.18
C PHE A 9 10.23 -15.79 -7.24
N THR A 10 10.58 -16.60 -6.24
CA THR A 10 9.98 -17.93 -6.04
C THR A 10 8.74 -17.83 -5.17
N LYS A 11 7.66 -18.53 -5.54
CA LYS A 11 6.38 -18.57 -4.79
C LYS A 11 6.58 -18.80 -3.29
N SER A 12 7.50 -19.69 -2.90
CA SER A 12 7.81 -19.99 -1.50
C SER A 12 8.37 -18.79 -0.73
N ARG A 13 9.23 -17.98 -1.37
CA ARG A 13 9.81 -16.78 -0.73
C ARG A 13 8.75 -15.68 -0.58
N THR A 14 7.89 -15.51 -1.58
CA THR A 14 6.76 -14.57 -1.51
C THR A 14 5.79 -14.96 -0.39
N VAL A 15 5.41 -16.23 -0.28
CA VAL A 15 4.53 -16.70 0.81
C VAL A 15 5.17 -16.46 2.18
N THR A 16 6.45 -16.82 2.33
CA THR A 16 7.18 -16.59 3.59
C THR A 16 7.20 -15.10 3.96
N ALA A 17 7.52 -14.23 2.99
CA ALA A 17 7.52 -12.79 3.21
C ALA A 17 6.14 -12.25 3.60
N VAL A 18 5.06 -12.71 2.95
CA VAL A 18 3.68 -12.31 3.28
C VAL A 18 3.30 -12.75 4.69
N VAL A 19 3.64 -13.98 5.08
CA VAL A 19 3.38 -14.49 6.44
C VAL A 19 4.14 -13.68 7.48
N VAL A 20 5.43 -13.40 7.24
CA VAL A 20 6.25 -12.58 8.15
C VAL A 20 5.68 -11.16 8.28
N LEU A 21 5.28 -10.54 7.17
CA LEU A 21 4.64 -9.21 7.19
C LEU A 21 3.33 -9.21 7.97
N PHE A 22 2.53 -10.27 7.84
CA PHE A 22 1.27 -10.41 8.56
C PHE A 22 1.49 -10.57 10.06
N VAL A 23 2.39 -11.47 10.48
CA VAL A 23 2.74 -11.67 11.90
C VAL A 23 3.33 -10.40 12.49
N LEU A 24 4.20 -9.69 11.76
CA LEU A 24 4.75 -8.41 12.19
C LEU A 24 3.66 -7.35 12.35
N ALA A 25 2.74 -7.23 11.39
CA ALA A 25 1.64 -6.28 11.46
C ALA A 25 0.73 -6.52 12.67
N PHE A 26 0.40 -7.79 12.95
CA PHE A 26 -0.35 -8.18 14.16
C PHE A 26 0.41 -7.85 15.43
N SER A 27 1.69 -8.22 15.50
CA SER A 27 2.53 -7.99 16.68
C SER A 27 2.67 -6.50 17.01
N LEU A 28 2.73 -5.63 15.99
CA LEU A 28 2.78 -4.18 16.15
C LEU A 28 1.43 -3.58 16.60
N HIS A 29 0.30 -4.22 16.28
CA HIS A 29 -1.04 -3.75 16.66
C HIS A 29 -1.51 -4.28 18.02
N VAL A 30 -1.02 -5.43 18.48
CA VAL A 30 -1.39 -6.03 19.78
C VAL A 30 -1.19 -5.05 20.96
N PRO A 31 -0.05 -4.32 21.07
CA PRO A 31 0.12 -3.33 22.13
C PRO A 31 -0.93 -2.22 22.09
N MET A 32 -1.37 -1.80 20.89
CA MET A 32 -2.39 -0.78 20.74
C MET A 32 -3.76 -1.26 21.24
N MET A 33 -4.11 -2.52 20.98
CA MET A 33 -5.35 -3.13 21.48
C MET A 33 -5.35 -3.24 23.01
N SER A 34 -4.19 -3.49 23.62
CA SER A 34 -4.05 -3.58 25.09
C SER A 34 -4.18 -2.24 25.85
N MET A 35 -4.26 -1.10 25.14
CA MET A 35 -4.35 0.24 25.74
C MET A 35 -5.75 0.62 26.24
N PHE A 36 -6.75 -0.16 25.86
CA PHE A 36 -8.15 0.11 26.17
C PHE A 36 -8.62 -0.82 27.28
N LYS A 37 -9.23 -0.25 28.32
CA LYS A 37 -9.90 -1.02 29.38
C LYS A 37 -11.38 -0.63 29.40
N ILE A 38 -12.20 -1.63 29.70
CA ILE A 38 -13.63 -1.42 29.95
C ILE A 38 -13.74 -1.09 31.44
N GLU A 39 -14.09 0.15 31.75
CA GLU A 39 -14.42 0.57 33.10
C GLU A 39 -15.92 0.80 33.21
N TRP A 40 -16.50 0.42 34.34
CA TRP A 40 -17.91 0.66 34.62
C TRP A 40 -18.04 2.05 35.24
N SER A 41 -18.69 2.98 34.53
CA SER A 41 -19.05 4.28 35.12
C SER A 41 -20.54 4.30 35.41
N THR A 42 -20.91 4.81 36.57
CA THR A 42 -22.28 5.16 36.91
C THR A 42 -22.55 6.60 36.49
N GLU A 43 -23.47 6.80 35.55
CA GLU A 43 -23.89 8.13 35.12
C GLU A 43 -24.68 8.82 36.26
N PRO A 44 -24.22 9.97 36.81
CA PRO A 44 -24.83 10.60 37.98
C PRO A 44 -26.29 11.06 37.76
N GLN A 45 -26.69 11.25 36.51
CA GLN A 45 -28.04 11.74 36.16
C GLN A 45 -29.08 10.63 35.96
N SER A 46 -28.66 9.40 35.67
CA SER A 46 -29.57 8.30 35.33
C SER A 46 -29.42 7.09 36.26
N ASN A 47 -28.42 7.10 37.17
CA ASN A 47 -28.08 5.95 38.05
C ASN A 47 -27.90 4.62 37.28
N MET A 48 -27.56 4.71 36.00
CA MET A 48 -27.38 3.57 35.13
C MET A 48 -25.89 3.35 34.93
N SER A 49 -25.44 2.12 35.17
CA SER A 49 -24.04 1.72 34.96
C SER A 49 -23.86 1.35 33.50
N PHE A 50 -23.04 2.10 32.77
CA PHE A 50 -22.70 1.78 31.38
C PHE A 50 -21.21 1.42 31.26
N PRO A 51 -20.88 0.38 30.50
CA PRO A 51 -19.48 0.09 30.19
C PRO A 51 -18.98 1.18 29.25
N HIS A 52 -17.95 1.90 29.67
CA HIS A 52 -17.30 2.90 28.83
C HIS A 52 -15.83 2.52 28.65
N LEU A 53 -15.33 2.72 27.42
CA LEU A 53 -13.98 2.38 27.05
C LEU A 53 -13.06 3.52 27.48
N ILE A 54 -12.27 3.31 28.53
CA ILE A 54 -11.27 4.29 28.95
C ILE A 54 -9.88 3.88 28.46
N ARG A 55 -9.10 4.88 28.06
CA ARG A 55 -7.68 4.71 27.76
C ARG A 55 -6.93 4.63 29.08
N GLN A 56 -6.24 3.52 29.34
CA GLN A 56 -5.52 3.34 30.60
C GLN A 56 -4.43 4.42 30.73
N SER A 57 -4.61 5.35 31.67
CA SER A 57 -3.95 6.67 31.70
C SER A 57 -2.62 6.73 32.47
N SER A 58 -2.00 5.62 32.84
CA SER A 58 -0.73 5.68 33.57
C SER A 58 0.24 4.67 33.00
N ASN A 59 1.13 5.14 32.10
CA ASN A 59 2.47 4.61 31.86
C ASN A 59 3.11 5.39 30.69
N SER A 60 4.29 5.98 30.90
CA SER A 60 5.10 6.61 29.83
C SER A 60 5.35 5.67 28.64
N ILE A 61 5.35 4.36 28.90
CA ILE A 61 5.46 3.28 27.91
C ILE A 61 4.30 3.33 26.89
N VAL A 62 3.09 3.66 27.32
CA VAL A 62 1.90 3.75 26.45
C VAL A 62 2.01 4.92 25.49
N ARG A 63 2.46 6.08 25.97
CA ARG A 63 2.66 7.28 25.15
C ARG A 63 3.79 7.06 24.14
N PHE A 64 4.87 6.42 24.57
CA PHE A 64 5.99 6.09 23.70
C PHE A 64 5.58 5.11 22.60
N ASN A 65 4.85 4.04 22.94
CA ASN A 65 4.31 3.10 21.96
C ASN A 65 3.31 3.76 20.99
N ASP A 66 2.43 4.63 21.48
CA ASP A 66 1.50 5.40 20.62
C ASP A 66 2.26 6.30 19.64
N MET A 67 3.32 6.96 20.09
CA MET A 67 4.15 7.84 19.25
C MET A 67 4.91 7.05 18.17
N LEU A 68 5.50 5.91 18.54
CA LEU A 68 6.17 5.02 17.58
C LEU A 68 5.19 4.48 16.53
N ASN A 69 4.00 4.05 16.96
CA ASN A 69 3.05 3.41 16.05
C ASN A 69 2.27 4.39 15.18
N ARG A 70 1.87 5.56 15.70
CA ARG A 70 1.14 6.58 14.92
C ARG A 70 2.02 7.49 14.08
N THR A 71 3.30 7.64 14.41
CA THR A 71 4.18 8.59 13.72
C THR A 71 5.40 7.89 13.12
N THR A 72 6.20 7.19 13.91
CA THR A 72 7.48 6.64 13.44
C THR A 72 7.33 5.57 12.37
N PHE A 73 6.52 4.53 12.58
CA PHE A 73 6.34 3.47 11.58
C PHE A 73 5.70 3.96 10.28
N PRO A 74 4.64 4.80 10.29
CA PRO A 74 4.09 5.37 9.07
C PRO A 74 5.10 6.19 8.27
N TRP A 75 5.93 7.00 8.93
CA TRP A 75 7.00 7.76 8.26
C TRP A 75 8.06 6.85 7.65
N ILE A 76 8.52 5.83 8.38
CA ILE A 76 9.48 4.85 7.86
C ILE A 76 8.91 4.14 6.63
N ASN A 77 7.67 3.64 6.70
CA ASN A 77 7.02 2.97 5.59
C ASN A 77 6.89 3.91 4.37
N PHE A 78 6.54 5.17 4.59
CA PHE A 78 6.43 6.17 3.53
C PHE A 78 7.77 6.43 2.83
N ILE A 79 8.87 6.61 3.59
CA ILE A 79 10.21 6.81 3.04
C ILE A 79 10.66 5.59 2.24
N ILE A 80 10.47 4.38 2.78
CA ILE A 80 10.78 3.13 2.09
C ILE A 80 9.99 3.02 0.78
N MET A 81 8.70 3.36 0.80
CA MET A 81 7.84 3.33 -0.38
C MET A 81 8.31 4.29 -1.47
N ILE A 82 8.67 5.53 -1.10
CA ILE A 82 9.22 6.52 -2.04
C ILE A 82 10.52 6.02 -2.65
N ALA A 83 11.44 5.50 -1.81
CA ALA A 83 12.70 4.94 -2.29
C ALA A 83 12.46 3.78 -3.26
N CYS A 84 11.53 2.88 -2.94
CA CYS A 84 11.13 1.77 -3.80
C CYS A 84 10.61 2.26 -5.15
N VAL A 85 9.67 3.22 -5.16
CA VAL A 85 9.13 3.79 -6.40
C VAL A 85 10.23 4.47 -7.21
N ALA A 86 11.10 5.26 -6.58
CA ALA A 86 12.21 5.91 -7.24
C ALA A 86 13.15 4.90 -7.89
N THR A 87 13.56 3.85 -7.18
CA THR A 87 14.41 2.80 -7.75
C THR A 87 13.74 2.08 -8.92
N ILE A 88 12.45 1.74 -8.81
CA ILE A 88 11.69 1.10 -9.91
C ILE A 88 11.62 2.03 -11.12
N LYS A 89 11.27 3.31 -10.92
CA LYS A 89 11.20 4.30 -12.01
C LYS A 89 12.55 4.46 -12.71
N LEU A 90 13.65 4.56 -11.96
CA LEU A 90 15.00 4.69 -12.51
C LEU A 90 15.40 3.45 -13.31
N LYS A 91 15.14 2.25 -12.78
CA LYS A 91 15.43 0.99 -13.49
C LYS A 91 14.57 0.82 -14.74
N LEU A 92 13.31 1.28 -14.69
CA LEU A 92 12.41 1.28 -15.84
C LEU A 92 12.89 2.23 -16.93
N TYR A 93 13.31 3.44 -16.54
CA TYR A 93 13.84 4.44 -17.46
C TYR A 93 15.11 3.94 -18.15
N GLN A 94 16.06 3.39 -17.39
CA GLN A 94 17.27 2.77 -17.94
C GLN A 94 16.94 1.61 -18.90
N SER A 95 15.99 0.75 -18.53
CA SER A 95 15.56 -0.36 -19.40
C SER A 95 14.86 0.13 -20.67
N SER A 96 14.15 1.27 -20.60
CA SER A 96 13.47 1.87 -21.76
C SER A 96 14.44 2.55 -22.72
N LEU A 97 15.52 3.15 -22.22
CA LEU A 97 16.56 3.79 -23.03
C LEU A 97 17.38 2.75 -23.80
N VAL A 98 17.75 1.65 -23.16
CA VAL A 98 18.47 0.54 -23.81
C VAL A 98 17.64 -0.15 -24.90
N ARG A 99 16.31 0.02 -24.87
CA ARG A 99 15.38 -0.52 -25.86
C ARG A 99 14.98 0.45 -26.98
N ARG A 100 15.47 1.69 -26.95
CA ARG A 100 15.35 2.56 -28.14
C ARG A 100 16.08 1.87 -29.29
N PRO A 101 15.44 1.75 -30.46
CA PRO A 101 15.79 0.74 -31.43
C PRO A 101 17.23 0.94 -31.91
N GLN A 102 18.02 -0.12 -31.82
CA GLN A 102 19.00 -0.43 -32.88
C GLN A 102 18.18 -0.70 -34.15
N THR A 103 17.62 0.36 -34.74
CA THR A 103 17.11 0.40 -36.12
C THR A 103 18.30 0.54 -37.07
N SER A 104 19.30 -0.30 -36.89
CA SER A 104 20.41 -0.46 -37.82
C SER A 104 20.98 -1.86 -37.61
N ILE A 105 20.45 -2.80 -38.38
CA ILE A 105 21.21 -3.71 -39.26
C ILE A 105 20.29 -4.88 -39.57
N SER A 106 19.71 -4.80 -40.76
CA SER A 106 19.11 -5.89 -41.50
C SER A 106 20.03 -7.10 -41.47
N THR A 107 19.61 -8.21 -40.88
CA THR A 107 20.05 -9.52 -41.36
C THR A 107 18.88 -10.50 -41.29
N SER A 108 18.49 -10.94 -42.47
CA SER A 108 17.41 -11.84 -42.80
C SER A 108 17.69 -13.24 -42.29
N ASP A 109 17.27 -13.55 -41.06
CA ASP A 109 17.24 -14.92 -40.54
C ASP A 109 15.87 -15.21 -39.88
N PRO A 110 14.99 -16.02 -40.51
CA PRO A 110 13.61 -16.21 -40.03
C PRO A 110 13.51 -16.87 -38.64
N LYS A 111 14.59 -17.52 -38.17
CA LYS A 111 14.69 -18.06 -36.79
C LYS A 111 15.01 -16.98 -35.74
N GLN A 112 15.67 -15.87 -36.10
CA GLN A 112 15.93 -14.77 -35.17
C GLN A 112 14.71 -13.85 -35.01
N VAL A 113 13.91 -13.68 -36.08
CA VAL A 113 12.68 -12.86 -36.04
C VAL A 113 11.68 -13.39 -35.01
N ASN A 114 11.44 -14.71 -34.97
CA ASN A 114 10.54 -15.32 -33.98
C ASN A 114 11.05 -15.18 -32.53
N LYS A 115 12.36 -15.32 -32.31
CA LYS A 115 12.97 -15.12 -30.97
C LYS A 115 12.86 -13.67 -30.48
N GLY A 116 13.01 -12.70 -31.39
CA GLY A 116 12.86 -11.28 -31.08
C GLY A 116 11.42 -10.90 -30.72
N LEU A 117 10.43 -11.42 -31.44
CA LEU A 117 9.00 -11.20 -31.14
C LEU A 117 8.58 -11.80 -29.79
N GLU A 118 9.04 -13.01 -29.45
CA GLU A 118 8.73 -13.62 -28.15
C GLU A 118 9.33 -12.85 -26.98
N ASP A 119 10.58 -12.38 -27.10
CA ASP A 119 11.26 -11.62 -26.03
C ASP A 119 10.69 -10.20 -25.88
N GLN A 120 10.27 -9.58 -26.98
CA GLN A 120 9.55 -8.30 -26.97
C GLN A 120 8.16 -8.45 -26.32
N GLY A 121 7.44 -9.53 -26.63
CA GLY A 121 6.12 -9.85 -26.05
C GLY A 121 6.17 -10.16 -24.55
N ARG A 122 7.17 -10.91 -24.07
CA ARG A 122 7.37 -11.20 -22.64
C ARG A 122 7.69 -9.94 -21.84
N SER A 123 8.63 -9.15 -22.32
CA SER A 123 9.01 -7.93 -21.61
C SER A 123 7.90 -6.87 -21.60
N SER A 124 7.04 -6.81 -22.62
CA SER A 124 5.86 -5.93 -22.61
C SER A 124 4.86 -6.32 -21.53
N LYS A 125 4.72 -7.62 -21.23
CA LYS A 125 3.90 -8.10 -20.10
C LYS A 125 4.54 -7.73 -18.76
N ASP A 126 5.85 -7.90 -18.61
CA ASP A 126 6.57 -7.54 -17.39
C ASP A 126 6.51 -6.02 -17.12
N LEU A 127 6.60 -5.20 -18.17
CA LEU A 127 6.44 -3.74 -18.07
C LEU A 127 5.05 -3.35 -17.56
N ARG A 128 3.98 -4.01 -18.00
CA ARG A 128 2.62 -3.75 -17.52
C ARG A 128 2.47 -4.07 -16.03
N VAL A 129 3.08 -5.16 -15.56
CA VAL A 129 3.09 -5.51 -14.13
C VAL A 129 3.86 -4.48 -13.32
N ILE A 130 5.02 -4.04 -13.80
CA ILE A 130 5.81 -2.99 -13.11
C ILE A 130 5.02 -1.68 -13.07
N GLN A 131 4.37 -1.30 -14.17
CA GLN A 131 3.53 -0.10 -14.24
C GLN A 131 2.38 -0.14 -13.24
N SER A 132 1.73 -1.30 -13.06
CA SER A 132 0.63 -1.44 -12.09
C SER A 132 1.12 -1.30 -10.65
N VAL A 133 2.25 -1.91 -10.31
CA VAL A 133 2.86 -1.80 -8.98
C VAL A 133 3.21 -0.34 -8.69
N VAL A 134 3.85 0.34 -9.64
CA VAL A 134 4.21 1.75 -9.49
C VAL A 134 2.98 2.64 -9.32
N LEU A 135 1.90 2.38 -10.07
CA LEU A 135 0.65 3.13 -9.94
C LEU A 135 0.04 2.94 -8.55
N ILE A 136 -0.02 1.70 -8.04
CA ILE A 136 -0.51 1.40 -6.69
C ILE A 136 0.34 2.13 -5.64
N CYS A 137 1.66 2.10 -5.76
CA CYS A 137 2.54 2.81 -4.84
C CYS A 137 2.33 4.34 -4.89
N CYS A 138 2.14 4.92 -6.07
CA CYS A 138 1.83 6.35 -6.20
C CYS A 138 0.50 6.72 -5.53
N ILE A 139 -0.55 5.91 -5.73
CA ILE A 139 -1.85 6.11 -5.08
C ILE A 139 -1.72 6.01 -3.55
N PHE A 140 -0.96 5.01 -3.07
CA PHE A 140 -0.68 4.86 -1.64
C PHE A 140 0.04 6.08 -1.06
N ILE A 141 1.08 6.59 -1.73
CA ILE A 141 1.82 7.80 -1.30
C ILE A 141 0.88 8.99 -1.17
N VAL A 142 0.08 9.28 -2.21
CA VAL A 142 -0.86 10.41 -2.21
C VAL A 142 -1.90 10.25 -1.11
N SER A 143 -2.40 9.04 -0.90
CA SER A 143 -3.44 8.76 0.09
C SER A 143 -2.93 8.76 1.52
N GLN A 144 -1.65 8.49 1.73
CA GLN A 144 -1.01 8.47 3.04
C GLN A 144 -0.56 9.87 3.50
N LEU A 145 -0.35 10.81 2.58
CA LEU A 145 0.09 12.17 2.89
C LEU A 145 -0.80 12.89 3.92
N PRO A 146 -2.15 12.93 3.79
CA PRO A 146 -3.01 13.59 4.77
C PRO A 146 -2.81 13.05 6.19
N PHE A 147 -2.65 11.73 6.32
CA PHE A 147 -2.39 11.08 7.59
C PHE A 147 -1.06 11.51 8.21
N LEU A 148 0.01 11.60 7.40
CA LEU A 148 1.34 12.01 7.90
C LEU A 148 1.37 13.48 8.33
N VAL A 149 0.71 14.36 7.56
CA VAL A 149 0.59 15.79 7.88
C VAL A 149 -0.10 15.97 9.23
N TYR A 150 -1.25 15.32 9.41
CA TYR A 150 -1.98 15.38 10.67
C TYR A 150 -1.21 14.73 11.83
N SER A 151 -0.62 13.55 11.65
CA SER A 151 0.18 12.86 12.67
C SER A 151 1.35 13.73 13.17
N THR A 152 2.01 14.45 12.25
CA THR A 152 3.09 15.38 12.58
C THR A 152 2.56 16.64 13.27
N GLY A 153 1.42 17.16 12.83
CA GLY A 153 0.74 18.30 13.48
C GLY A 153 0.42 18.03 14.95
N ARG A 154 0.01 16.80 15.29
CA ARG A 154 -0.23 16.35 16.67
C ARG A 154 1.06 16.29 17.51
N LEU A 155 2.21 15.98 16.90
CA LEU A 155 3.50 15.93 17.60
C LEU A 155 4.02 17.33 17.93
N ILE A 156 3.84 18.30 17.03
CA ILE A 156 4.30 19.68 17.20
C ILE A 156 3.39 20.42 18.20
N ASN A 157 2.08 20.27 18.04
CA ASN A 157 1.09 20.95 18.87
C ASN A 157 0.31 19.91 19.68
N PRO A 158 0.65 19.69 20.96
CA PRO A 158 -0.11 18.78 21.82
C PRO A 158 -1.53 19.30 22.11
N GLU A 159 -1.87 20.54 21.71
CA GLU A 159 -3.24 21.08 21.69
C GLU A 159 -4.10 20.57 20.53
N PHE A 160 -3.49 19.98 19.51
CA PHE A 160 -4.15 19.30 18.40
C PHE A 160 -4.47 17.84 18.79
N ASP A 161 -5.20 17.66 19.88
CA ASP A 161 -5.57 16.33 20.40
C ASP A 161 -7.05 16.28 20.79
N ILE A 162 -7.55 15.06 20.97
CA ILE A 162 -8.94 14.79 21.36
C ILE A 162 -9.24 15.52 22.68
N HIS A 163 -10.29 16.36 22.70
CA HIS A 163 -10.78 17.16 23.85
C HIS A 163 -10.00 18.45 24.16
N LYS A 164 -9.31 19.04 23.17
CA LYS A 164 -8.64 20.35 23.30
C LYS A 164 -9.22 21.40 22.35
N SER A 165 -8.72 22.65 22.44
CA SER A 165 -9.22 23.82 21.70
C SER A 165 -9.44 23.59 20.20
N LEU A 166 -8.61 22.75 19.56
CA LEU A 166 -8.62 22.47 18.11
C LEU A 166 -9.34 21.16 17.73
N THR A 167 -10.22 20.63 18.59
CA THR A 167 -10.89 19.34 18.38
C THR A 167 -11.66 19.26 17.05
N ASN A 168 -12.34 20.33 16.63
CA ASN A 168 -13.09 20.34 15.37
C ASN A 168 -12.17 20.17 14.15
N LEU A 169 -11.03 20.87 14.15
CA LEU A 169 -10.04 20.79 13.07
C LEU A 169 -9.39 19.40 13.03
N PHE A 170 -9.10 18.84 14.21
CA PHE A 170 -8.61 17.47 14.36
C PHE A 170 -9.56 16.43 13.75
N TYR A 171 -10.87 16.54 14.00
CA TYR A 171 -11.85 15.63 13.41
C TYR A 171 -11.91 15.74 11.90
N ILE A 172 -11.89 16.95 11.34
CA ILE A 172 -11.90 17.14 9.88
C ILE A 172 -10.69 16.47 9.23
N PHE A 173 -9.48 16.72 9.73
CA PHE A 173 -8.25 16.12 9.20
C PHE A 173 -8.23 14.59 9.34
N THR A 174 -8.74 14.08 10.46
CA THR A 174 -8.85 12.64 10.69
C THR A 174 -9.81 11.99 9.70
N THR A 175 -11.01 12.55 9.50
CA THR A 175 -12.01 12.04 8.55
C THR A 175 -11.52 12.09 7.11
N ILE A 176 -10.84 13.18 6.72
CA ILE A 176 -10.24 13.28 5.38
C ILE A 176 -9.19 12.17 5.21
N SER A 177 -8.28 12.02 6.17
CA SER A 177 -7.22 11.00 6.11
C SER A 177 -7.79 9.57 6.04
N GLN A 178 -8.85 9.28 6.80
CA GLN A 178 -9.54 7.99 6.75
C GLN A 178 -10.22 7.77 5.39
N THR A 179 -10.89 8.79 4.85
CA THR A 179 -11.49 8.72 3.51
C THR A 179 -10.46 8.37 2.45
N PHE A 180 -9.30 9.03 2.47
CA PHE A 180 -8.20 8.70 1.54
C PHE A 180 -7.67 7.28 1.73
N SER A 181 -7.59 6.79 2.97
CA SER A 181 -7.18 5.41 3.25
C SER A 181 -8.17 4.39 2.65
N TYR A 182 -9.47 4.63 2.80
CA TYR A 182 -10.51 3.78 2.20
C TYR A 182 -10.52 3.86 0.68
N LEU A 183 -10.32 5.04 0.11
CA LEU A 183 -10.16 5.21 -1.33
C LEU A 183 -8.96 4.44 -1.85
N ASN A 184 -7.80 4.49 -1.17
CA ASN A 184 -6.64 3.70 -1.54
C ASN A 184 -6.92 2.19 -1.57
N ALA A 185 -7.63 1.67 -0.57
CA ALA A 185 -8.05 0.27 -0.56
C ALA A 185 -8.98 -0.06 -1.73
N SER A 186 -9.88 0.86 -2.06
CA SER A 186 -10.91 0.71 -3.10
C SER A 186 -10.34 0.81 -4.52
N VAL A 187 -9.39 1.71 -4.77
CA VAL A 187 -8.82 1.95 -6.10
C VAL A 187 -7.97 0.77 -6.59
N ASN A 188 -7.38 0.01 -5.67
CA ASN A 188 -6.53 -1.15 -6.01
C ASN A 188 -7.21 -2.14 -6.94
N ILE A 189 -8.51 -2.42 -6.76
CA ILE A 189 -9.25 -3.36 -7.62
C ILE A 189 -9.29 -2.89 -9.08
N PHE A 190 -9.46 -1.59 -9.31
CA PHE A 190 -9.51 -0.99 -10.65
C PHE A 190 -8.14 -1.03 -11.31
N VAL A 191 -7.06 -0.82 -10.54
CA VAL A 191 -5.69 -0.93 -11.07
C VAL A 191 -5.42 -2.37 -11.51
N TYR A 192 -5.77 -3.36 -10.70
CA TYR A 192 -5.61 -4.77 -11.08
C TYR A 192 -6.45 -5.13 -12.30
N TYR A 193 -7.70 -4.66 -12.39
CA TYR A 193 -8.56 -4.91 -13.55
C TYR A 193 -7.98 -4.35 -14.85
N ASN A 194 -7.39 -3.15 -14.82
CA ASN A 194 -6.84 -2.51 -16.03
C ASN A 194 -5.49 -3.10 -16.46
N TYR A 195 -4.60 -3.42 -15.51
CA TYR A 195 -3.22 -3.81 -15.83
C TYR A 195 -2.94 -5.32 -15.80
N ASN A 196 -3.75 -6.11 -15.08
CA ASN A 196 -3.60 -7.55 -15.00
C ASN A 196 -4.62 -8.27 -15.90
N SER A 197 -4.19 -8.64 -17.11
CA SER A 197 -5.03 -9.32 -18.09
C SER A 197 -5.59 -10.66 -17.59
N LYS A 198 -4.85 -11.38 -16.73
CA LYS A 198 -5.32 -12.63 -16.12
C LYS A 198 -6.42 -12.37 -15.11
N TYR A 199 -6.26 -11.33 -14.28
CA TYR A 199 -7.29 -10.91 -13.32
C TYR A 199 -8.57 -10.52 -14.05
N ARG A 200 -8.47 -9.69 -15.11
CA ARG A 200 -9.61 -9.28 -15.94
C ARG A 200 -10.33 -10.47 -16.59
N SER A 201 -9.59 -11.43 -17.15
CA SER A 201 -10.19 -12.63 -17.75
C SER A 201 -10.97 -13.46 -16.74
N ILE A 202 -10.44 -13.65 -15.53
CA ILE A 202 -11.13 -14.38 -14.46
C ILE A 202 -12.36 -13.60 -14.01
N PHE A 203 -12.23 -12.29 -13.80
CA PHE A 203 -13.35 -11.42 -13.42
C PHE A 203 -14.50 -11.50 -14.43
N LEU A 204 -14.20 -11.43 -15.74
CA LEU A 204 -15.21 -11.55 -16.80
C LEU A 204 -15.81 -12.96 -16.92
N SER A 205 -15.03 -14.00 -16.62
CA SER A 205 -15.55 -15.37 -16.57
C SER A 205 -16.51 -15.59 -15.40
N MET A 206 -16.25 -14.94 -14.25
CA MET A 206 -17.13 -15.00 -13.07
C MET A 206 -18.41 -14.19 -13.26
N THR A 207 -18.39 -13.11 -14.05
CA THR A 207 -19.55 -12.25 -14.26
C THR A 207 -20.44 -12.64 -15.44
N ASN A 208 -20.20 -13.80 -16.09
CA ASN A 208 -20.97 -14.29 -17.26
C ASN A 208 -21.02 -13.31 -18.46
N LEU A 209 -20.27 -12.20 -18.45
CA LEU A 209 -20.06 -11.32 -19.61
C LEU A 209 -19.04 -11.91 -20.61
N GLY A 210 -18.37 -13.00 -20.24
CA GLY A 210 -17.48 -13.75 -21.11
C GLY A 210 -18.19 -14.88 -21.86
N SER A 211 -19.06 -14.54 -22.82
CA SER A 211 -19.23 -15.43 -23.97
C SER A 211 -17.89 -15.47 -24.73
N PRO A 212 -17.48 -16.62 -25.26
CA PRO A 212 -16.15 -16.77 -25.84
C PRO A 212 -16.05 -15.94 -27.12
N MET A 213 -15.14 -14.96 -27.16
CA MET A 213 -14.67 -14.46 -28.46
C MET A 213 -13.86 -15.59 -29.12
N LYS A 214 -14.56 -16.36 -29.95
CA LYS A 214 -13.97 -17.19 -31.00
C LYS A 214 -13.43 -16.26 -32.11
N ASN A 215 -12.24 -16.64 -32.57
CA ASN A 215 -11.48 -16.23 -33.77
C ASN A 215 -10.72 -14.91 -33.70
#